data_AF-A0A922YPI8-F1
#
_entry.id   AF-A0A922YPI8-F1
#
_cell.length_a   1.000
_cell.length_b   1.000
_cell.length_c   1.000
_cell.angle_alpha   90.00
_cell.angle_beta   90.00
_cell.angle_gamma   90.00
#
_symmetry.space_group_name_H-M   'P 1'
#
loop_
_entity.id
_entity.type
_entity.pdbx_description
1 polymer ?
#
loop_
_entity_poly.entity_id
_entity_poly.type
_entity_poly.pdbx_seq_one_letter_code
_entity_poly.pdbx_strand_id
1 'polypeptide(L)'
;MTETPEILQKAKKFVEMKPTLTQDACSKLLGVFIVTLRSAEISPVTRKKLFDMLREHMDTMYTAKAAEGFILDIINPHLPRDYRVSIFKIVSKILSTQVLSKAVEGFILDLLNPAVDVTNTAEIYRMIAEYLSLDKQYQIAEALVLKMDEDDTNLHEHREIFNDMRANLNKSLISKFSAVFLRKIRKTTTSPFERREMFAMVRNIVSVDELGKSIEGFLQDISAPESTPYDRKEAFTIVKEYLSSDRLKEASEFFIKDFTSKDIIPIQRMMLFHLLNEYLEENSLSIVIDSFMSDLSNSSISAEDRIEIYDMIKIYLPSDMHSAACLSLMQDIQAPTVNLEKTVRALKLSLEYLSSVQIKNITETILKKLNDPGSSPKNKKIAYAAIESFFSGKQAGEAAEILFLEVVNKNIDITDRADIYLMIKKHLNRTLKEQALNAITSTLSSGTVDMRAARRVCSMLETELPKGFIL
;
A
#
# COMPACT_ATOMS: atom_id res chain seq x y z
N MET A 1 41.79 -41.51 -15.55
CA MET A 1 41.56 -41.24 -14.11
C MET A 1 42.07 -42.42 -13.31
N THR A 2 43.38 -42.46 -13.08
CA THR A 2 44.07 -43.49 -12.29
C THR A 2 45.06 -42.77 -11.39
N GLU A 3 45.31 -43.30 -10.19
CA GLU A 3 46.23 -42.82 -9.13
C GLU A 3 45.66 -42.04 -7.92
N THR A 4 44.36 -42.13 -7.65
CA THR A 4 43.77 -41.58 -6.41
C THR A 4 44.33 -42.18 -5.09
N PRO A 5 44.63 -43.50 -4.99
CA PRO A 5 45.10 -44.12 -3.75
C PRO A 5 46.58 -43.86 -3.43
N GLU A 6 47.44 -43.80 -4.45
CA GLU A 6 48.89 -43.68 -4.23
C GLU A 6 49.29 -42.34 -3.63
N ILE A 7 48.65 -41.26 -4.05
CA ILE A 7 48.92 -39.92 -3.53
C ILE A 7 48.50 -39.82 -2.06
N LEU A 8 47.35 -40.41 -1.70
CA LEU A 8 46.88 -40.51 -0.31
C LEU A 8 47.84 -41.36 0.55
N GLN A 9 48.35 -42.47 0.02
CA GLN A 9 49.34 -43.30 0.71
C GLN A 9 50.68 -42.57 0.90
N LYS A 10 51.16 -41.86 -0.13
CA LYS A 10 52.37 -41.03 -0.05
C LYS A 10 52.21 -39.90 0.97
N ALA A 11 51.03 -39.27 1.03
CA ALA A 11 50.69 -38.26 2.03
C ALA A 11 50.69 -38.84 3.45
N LYS A 12 50.07 -40.00 3.64
CA LYS A 12 50.04 -40.70 4.94
C LYS A 12 51.45 -41.05 5.41
N LYS A 13 52.29 -41.58 4.52
CA LYS A 13 53.69 -41.90 4.81
C LYS A 13 54.50 -40.64 5.18
N PHE A 14 54.25 -39.51 4.51
CA PHE A 14 54.87 -38.24 4.88
C PHE A 14 54.49 -37.80 6.30
N VAL A 15 53.21 -37.89 6.66
CA VAL A 15 52.74 -37.59 8.02
C VAL A 15 53.40 -38.49 9.06
N GLU A 16 53.49 -39.80 8.78
CA GLU A 16 54.15 -40.78 9.65
C GLU A 16 55.65 -40.49 9.84
N MET A 17 56.32 -39.94 8.81
CA MET A 17 57.73 -39.57 8.86
C MET A 17 57.99 -38.23 9.56
N LYS A 18 56.98 -37.35 9.72
CA LYS A 18 57.10 -36.01 10.35
C LYS A 18 57.92 -36.01 11.65
N PRO A 19 57.72 -36.91 12.63
CA PRO A 19 58.44 -36.87 13.91
C PRO A 19 59.96 -37.05 13.78
N THR A 20 60.42 -37.61 12.65
CA THR A 20 61.83 -37.92 12.38
C THR A 20 62.52 -36.88 11.50
N LEU A 21 61.78 -35.88 10.99
CA LEU A 21 62.29 -34.87 10.08
C LEU A 21 62.69 -33.59 10.84
N THR A 22 63.77 -32.95 10.39
CA THR A 22 64.09 -31.60 10.85
C THR A 22 63.07 -30.60 10.31
N GLN A 23 62.94 -29.45 10.99
CA GLN A 23 61.97 -28.42 10.62
C GLN A 23 62.14 -27.95 9.15
N ASP A 24 63.40 -27.79 8.70
CA ASP A 24 63.73 -27.38 7.33
C ASP A 24 63.40 -28.48 6.29
N ALA A 25 63.72 -29.74 6.60
CA ALA A 25 63.40 -30.87 5.73
C ALA A 25 61.88 -31.05 5.58
N CYS A 26 61.14 -30.92 6.69
CA CYS A 26 59.68 -30.99 6.70
C CYS A 26 59.05 -29.86 5.86
N SER A 27 59.57 -28.62 5.99
CA SER A 27 59.11 -27.47 5.19
C SER A 27 59.37 -27.62 3.69
N LYS A 28 60.53 -28.15 3.29
CA LYS A 28 60.88 -28.38 1.88
C LYS A 28 60.04 -29.49 1.27
N LEU A 29 59.87 -30.60 1.98
CA LEU A 29 59.02 -31.71 1.54
C LEU A 29 57.56 -31.30 1.43
N LEU A 30 57.05 -30.49 2.36
CA LEU A 30 55.71 -29.93 2.26
C LEU A 30 55.56 -29.04 1.02
N GLY A 31 56.56 -28.20 0.72
CA GLY A 31 56.58 -27.39 -0.51
C GLY A 31 56.56 -28.24 -1.79
N VAL A 32 57.38 -29.28 -1.87
CA VAL A 32 57.40 -30.24 -2.99
C VAL A 32 56.06 -30.97 -3.10
N PHE A 33 55.48 -31.36 -1.97
CA PHE A 33 54.19 -32.02 -1.91
C PHE A 33 53.07 -31.14 -2.47
N ILE A 34 53.00 -29.86 -2.05
CA ILE A 34 52.04 -28.87 -2.58
C ILE A 34 52.22 -28.70 -4.10
N VAL A 35 53.45 -28.58 -4.60
CA VAL A 35 53.71 -28.45 -6.04
C VAL A 35 53.31 -29.72 -6.82
N THR A 36 53.50 -30.90 -6.22
CA THR A 36 53.11 -32.18 -6.82
C THR A 36 51.59 -32.33 -6.87
N LEU A 37 50.88 -31.92 -5.81
CA LEU A 37 49.42 -31.86 -5.79
C LEU A 37 48.86 -30.91 -6.86
N ARG A 38 49.57 -29.82 -7.16
CA ARG A 38 49.17 -28.86 -8.19
C ARG A 38 49.30 -29.40 -9.61
N SER A 39 50.34 -30.20 -9.87
CA SER A 39 50.66 -30.72 -11.21
C SER A 39 49.94 -32.02 -11.55
N ALA A 40 49.40 -32.72 -10.55
CA ALA A 40 48.64 -33.93 -10.75
C ALA A 40 47.15 -33.64 -11.05
N GLU A 41 46.58 -34.39 -11.99
CA GLU A 41 45.14 -34.43 -12.30
C GLU A 41 44.36 -35.15 -11.17
N ILE A 42 44.31 -34.51 -10.00
CA ILE A 42 43.66 -35.04 -8.80
C ILE A 42 42.26 -34.44 -8.69
N SER A 43 41.27 -35.29 -8.40
CA SER A 43 39.91 -34.84 -8.16
C SER A 43 39.82 -33.85 -6.98
N PRO A 44 38.89 -32.87 -7.03
CA PRO A 44 38.67 -31.91 -5.94
C PRO A 44 38.39 -32.58 -4.58
N VAL A 45 37.64 -33.69 -4.57
CA VAL A 45 37.34 -34.46 -3.35
C VAL A 45 38.60 -35.01 -2.70
N THR A 46 39.52 -35.54 -3.51
CA THR A 46 40.79 -36.07 -3.03
C THR A 46 41.71 -34.96 -2.53
N ARG A 47 41.76 -33.81 -3.22
CA ARG A 47 42.52 -32.64 -2.76
C ARG A 47 42.05 -32.15 -1.39
N LYS A 48 40.74 -32.11 -1.16
CA LYS A 48 40.16 -31.76 0.16
C LYS A 48 40.58 -32.76 1.24
N LYS A 49 40.42 -34.07 1.00
CA LYS A 49 40.84 -35.12 1.97
C LYS A 49 42.32 -35.01 2.34
N LEU A 50 43.17 -34.70 1.37
CA LEU A 50 44.61 -34.51 1.58
C LEU A 50 44.88 -33.29 2.47
N PHE A 51 44.18 -32.18 2.24
CA PHE A 51 44.29 -31.01 3.10
C PHE A 51 43.82 -31.30 4.53
N ASP A 52 42.68 -31.97 4.69
CA ASP A 52 42.14 -32.34 6.00
C ASP A 52 43.13 -33.24 6.77
N MET A 53 43.74 -34.22 6.10
CA MET A 53 44.80 -35.07 6.67
C MET A 53 46.03 -34.26 7.11
N LEU A 54 46.49 -33.30 6.30
CA LEU A 54 47.61 -32.43 6.67
C LEU A 54 47.24 -31.57 7.88
N ARG A 55 46.03 -31.01 7.91
CA ARG A 55 45.56 -30.16 9.01
C ARG A 55 45.46 -30.92 10.33
N GLU A 56 44.99 -32.17 10.31
CA GLU A 56 44.83 -32.99 11.52
C GLU A 56 46.17 -33.43 12.13
N HIS A 57 47.25 -33.45 11.35
CA HIS A 57 48.50 -34.09 11.77
C HIS A 57 49.74 -33.17 11.71
N MET A 58 49.60 -31.96 11.17
CA MET A 58 50.68 -30.96 11.09
C MET A 58 50.47 -29.82 12.08
N ASP A 59 51.58 -29.21 12.53
CA ASP A 59 51.52 -28.08 13.47
C ASP A 59 50.99 -26.83 12.75
N THR A 60 50.47 -25.87 13.52
CA THR A 60 49.85 -24.63 13.00
C THR A 60 50.69 -23.90 11.95
N MET A 61 52.01 -23.83 12.14
CA MET A 61 52.94 -23.21 11.19
C MET A 61 52.94 -23.89 9.81
N TYR A 62 52.94 -25.23 9.78
CA TYR A 62 52.94 -25.99 8.53
C TYR A 62 51.57 -26.04 7.89
N THR A 63 50.52 -26.07 8.70
CA THR A 63 49.14 -25.98 8.25
C THR A 63 48.87 -24.65 7.55
N ALA A 64 49.46 -23.54 8.04
CA ALA A 64 49.40 -22.24 7.35
C ALA A 64 50.14 -22.27 6.00
N LYS A 65 51.35 -22.81 5.94
CA LYS A 65 52.12 -22.93 4.70
C LYS A 65 51.47 -23.86 3.67
N ALA A 66 50.80 -24.92 4.14
CA ALA A 66 49.94 -25.75 3.32
C ALA A 66 48.76 -24.94 2.78
N ALA A 67 48.05 -24.22 3.64
CA ALA A 67 46.90 -23.40 3.28
C ALA A 67 47.24 -22.31 2.24
N GLU A 68 48.42 -21.70 2.29
CA GLU A 68 48.91 -20.78 1.25
C GLU A 68 48.96 -21.44 -0.13
N GLY A 69 49.34 -22.72 -0.21
CA GLY A 69 49.35 -23.50 -1.44
C GLY A 69 47.96 -23.68 -2.07
N PHE A 70 46.91 -23.68 -1.26
CA PHE A 70 45.51 -23.82 -1.71
C PHE A 70 44.87 -22.50 -2.15
N ILE A 71 45.52 -21.36 -1.96
CA ILE A 71 45.05 -20.06 -2.49
C ILE A 71 44.92 -20.10 -4.01
N LEU A 72 45.87 -20.75 -4.68
CA LEU A 72 45.86 -20.85 -6.14
C LEU A 72 44.72 -21.74 -6.65
N ASP A 73 44.25 -22.71 -5.86
CA ASP A 73 43.06 -23.49 -6.17
C ASP A 73 41.79 -22.62 -6.07
N ILE A 74 41.75 -21.66 -5.14
CA ILE A 74 40.65 -20.70 -4.99
C ILE A 74 40.60 -19.72 -6.19
N ILE A 75 41.77 -19.31 -6.70
CA ILE A 75 41.88 -18.38 -7.82
C ILE A 75 41.64 -19.06 -9.18
N ASN A 76 41.76 -20.38 -9.26
CA ASN A 76 41.65 -21.11 -10.53
C ASN A 76 40.18 -21.25 -11.00
N PRO A 77 39.76 -20.55 -12.07
CA PRO A 77 38.36 -20.57 -12.52
C PRO A 77 37.93 -21.92 -13.10
N HIS A 78 38.87 -22.81 -13.45
CA HIS A 78 38.57 -24.13 -13.99
C HIS A 78 38.15 -25.15 -12.92
N LEU A 79 38.34 -24.84 -11.64
CA LEU A 79 37.92 -25.71 -10.55
C LEU A 79 36.46 -25.45 -10.16
N PRO A 80 35.69 -26.51 -9.82
CA PRO A 80 34.29 -26.37 -9.42
C PRO A 80 34.13 -25.36 -8.29
N ARG A 81 33.16 -24.46 -8.43
CA ARG A 81 32.89 -23.37 -7.48
C ARG A 81 32.68 -23.86 -6.05
N ASP A 82 31.88 -24.90 -5.85
CA ASP A 82 31.56 -25.43 -4.51
C ASP A 82 32.80 -25.97 -3.78
N TYR A 83 33.76 -26.49 -4.56
CA TYR A 83 35.07 -26.85 -4.03
C TYR A 83 35.85 -25.61 -3.59
N ARG A 84 35.93 -24.59 -4.45
CA ARG A 84 36.64 -23.33 -4.14
C ARG A 84 36.06 -22.65 -2.89
N VAL A 85 34.73 -22.59 -2.77
CA VAL A 85 34.00 -22.10 -1.57
C VAL A 85 34.36 -22.92 -0.34
N SER A 86 34.30 -24.25 -0.44
CA SER A 86 34.63 -25.16 0.68
C SER A 86 36.07 -24.97 1.16
N ILE A 87 37.02 -24.83 0.25
CA ILE A 87 38.44 -24.62 0.57
C ILE A 87 38.63 -23.25 1.21
N PHE A 88 38.01 -22.19 0.68
CA PHE A 88 38.09 -20.84 1.27
C PHE A 88 37.59 -20.82 2.72
N LYS A 89 36.44 -21.45 3.04
CA LYS A 89 35.90 -21.54 4.41
C LYS A 89 36.87 -22.18 5.41
N ILE A 90 37.76 -23.05 4.92
CA ILE A 90 38.77 -23.73 5.74
C ILE A 90 40.01 -22.86 5.87
N VAL A 91 40.51 -22.34 4.75
CA VAL A 91 41.74 -21.54 4.66
C VAL A 91 41.59 -20.19 5.40
N SER A 92 40.40 -19.58 5.37
CA SER A 92 40.12 -18.31 6.05
C SER A 92 40.26 -18.37 7.58
N LYS A 93 40.12 -19.56 8.17
CA LYS A 93 40.31 -19.78 9.61
C LYS A 93 41.78 -19.90 10.02
N ILE A 94 42.69 -20.01 9.05
CA ILE A 94 44.09 -20.37 9.25
C ILE A 94 45.02 -19.22 8.83
N LEU A 95 44.71 -18.58 7.70
CA LEU A 95 45.56 -17.55 7.11
C LEU A 95 45.21 -16.14 7.60
N SER A 96 46.19 -15.23 7.51
CA SER A 96 45.96 -13.82 7.80
C SER A 96 45.17 -13.12 6.70
N THR A 97 44.49 -12.04 7.06
CA THR A 97 43.69 -11.20 6.16
C THR A 97 44.48 -10.73 4.93
N GLN A 98 45.76 -10.41 5.09
CA GLN A 98 46.63 -9.93 4.01
C GLN A 98 46.92 -11.00 2.94
N VAL A 99 46.91 -12.28 3.33
CA VAL A 99 47.13 -13.39 2.41
C VAL A 99 45.82 -13.79 1.73
N LEU A 100 44.70 -13.71 2.47
CA LEU A 100 43.36 -14.00 1.97
C LEU A 100 42.88 -13.01 0.92
N SER A 101 43.30 -11.73 0.97
CA SER A 101 42.91 -10.73 -0.02
C SER A 101 43.27 -11.12 -1.47
N LYS A 102 44.37 -11.86 -1.67
CA LYS A 102 44.75 -12.41 -2.98
C LYS A 102 43.84 -13.56 -3.42
N ALA A 103 43.41 -14.40 -2.49
CA ALA A 103 42.48 -15.49 -2.78
C ALA A 103 41.10 -14.95 -3.23
N VAL A 104 40.72 -13.80 -2.68
CA VAL A 104 39.44 -13.15 -2.95
C VAL A 104 39.32 -12.66 -4.40
N GLU A 105 40.42 -12.28 -5.05
CA GLU A 105 40.42 -11.87 -6.48
C GLU A 105 39.82 -12.93 -7.41
N GLY A 106 40.02 -14.22 -7.08
CA GLY A 106 39.44 -15.34 -7.81
C GLY A 106 37.91 -15.35 -7.79
N PHE A 107 37.32 -14.96 -6.67
CA PHE A 107 35.86 -14.88 -6.53
C PHE A 107 35.28 -13.59 -7.09
N ILE A 108 36.03 -12.49 -7.13
CA ILE A 108 35.56 -11.23 -7.73
C ILE A 108 35.18 -11.44 -9.19
N LEU A 109 35.98 -12.21 -9.94
CA LEU A 109 35.68 -12.53 -11.34
C LEU A 109 34.40 -13.35 -11.50
N ASP A 110 34.15 -14.31 -10.62
CA ASP A 110 32.90 -15.07 -10.61
C ASP A 110 31.70 -14.18 -10.26
N LEU A 111 31.86 -13.29 -9.27
CA LEU A 111 30.81 -12.39 -8.80
C LEU A 111 30.44 -11.33 -9.83
N LEU A 112 31.38 -10.89 -10.67
CA LEU A 112 31.14 -9.93 -11.74
C LEU A 112 30.69 -10.59 -13.05
N ASN A 113 30.77 -11.92 -13.18
CA ASN A 113 30.37 -12.62 -14.39
C ASN A 113 28.82 -12.69 -14.50
N PRO A 114 28.20 -12.11 -15.55
CA PRO A 114 26.75 -12.08 -15.71
C PRO A 114 26.09 -13.45 -15.88
N ALA A 115 26.83 -14.50 -16.23
CA ALA A 115 26.29 -15.86 -16.41
C ALA A 115 26.11 -16.64 -15.09
N VAL A 116 26.44 -16.05 -13.94
CA VAL A 116 26.40 -16.72 -12.64
C VAL A 116 25.16 -16.30 -11.85
N ASP A 117 24.41 -17.31 -11.39
CA ASP A 117 23.19 -17.22 -10.59
C ASP A 117 23.32 -16.37 -9.31
N VAL A 118 22.29 -15.59 -9.00
CA VAL A 118 22.26 -14.52 -7.99
C VAL A 118 22.34 -15.06 -6.56
N THR A 119 21.58 -16.10 -6.23
CA THR A 119 21.52 -16.70 -4.88
C THR A 119 22.90 -17.18 -4.43
N ASN A 120 23.60 -17.82 -5.35
CA ASN A 120 24.96 -18.31 -5.12
C ASN A 120 26.00 -17.18 -5.06
N THR A 121 25.75 -16.07 -5.77
CA THR A 121 26.60 -14.88 -5.80
C THR A 121 26.53 -14.13 -4.45
N ALA A 122 25.38 -14.14 -3.79
CA ALA A 122 25.17 -13.55 -2.46
C ALA A 122 25.96 -14.27 -1.34
N GLU A 123 25.91 -15.61 -1.30
CA GLU A 123 26.67 -16.39 -0.31
C GLU A 123 28.17 -16.13 -0.44
N ILE A 124 28.70 -16.13 -1.67
CA ILE A 124 30.12 -15.87 -1.92
C ILE A 124 30.47 -14.45 -1.45
N TYR A 125 29.64 -13.45 -1.76
CA TYR A 125 29.87 -12.08 -1.31
C TYR A 125 29.96 -12.00 0.23
N ARG A 126 29.02 -12.61 0.97
CA ARG A 126 29.04 -12.65 2.44
C ARG A 126 30.36 -13.20 2.98
N MET A 127 30.90 -14.23 2.33
CA MET A 127 32.15 -14.86 2.75
C MET A 127 33.38 -13.98 2.53
N ILE A 128 33.39 -13.17 1.47
CA ILE A 128 34.58 -12.41 1.07
C ILE A 128 34.52 -10.93 1.46
N ALA A 129 33.37 -10.41 1.86
CA ALA A 129 33.13 -8.98 2.06
C ALA A 129 34.16 -8.33 3.00
N GLU A 130 34.47 -8.97 4.13
CA GLU A 130 35.42 -8.45 5.12
C GLU A 130 36.86 -8.28 4.60
N TYR A 131 37.19 -8.93 3.49
CA TYR A 131 38.52 -8.88 2.86
C TYR A 131 38.61 -7.90 1.69
N LEU A 132 37.48 -7.30 1.29
CA LEU A 132 37.41 -6.38 0.17
C LEU A 132 37.59 -4.93 0.62
N SER A 133 38.18 -4.09 -0.24
CA SER A 133 38.09 -2.65 -0.06
C SER A 133 36.64 -2.18 -0.21
N LEU A 134 36.28 -1.07 0.44
CA LEU A 134 34.93 -0.49 0.36
C LEU A 134 34.48 -0.23 -1.08
N ASP A 135 35.39 0.22 -1.95
CA ASP A 135 35.08 0.45 -3.37
C ASP A 135 34.75 -0.86 -4.10
N LYS A 136 35.44 -1.96 -3.76
CA LYS A 136 35.18 -3.27 -4.36
C LYS A 136 33.90 -3.90 -3.83
N GLN A 137 33.61 -3.73 -2.54
CA GLN A 137 32.32 -4.09 -1.97
C GLN A 137 31.17 -3.39 -2.71
N TYR A 138 31.31 -2.09 -2.98
CA TYR A 138 30.32 -1.33 -3.75
C TYR A 138 30.15 -1.82 -5.19
N GLN A 139 31.25 -2.04 -5.93
CA GLN A 139 31.17 -2.53 -7.32
C GLN A 139 30.44 -3.87 -7.43
N ILE A 140 30.70 -4.78 -6.49
CA ILE A 140 30.05 -6.10 -6.47
C ILE A 140 28.58 -5.96 -6.06
N ALA A 141 28.29 -5.09 -5.09
CA ALA A 141 26.93 -4.80 -4.66
C ALA A 141 26.06 -4.25 -5.79
N GLU A 142 26.60 -3.29 -6.55
CA GLU A 142 25.94 -2.73 -7.74
C GLU A 142 25.71 -3.81 -8.81
N ALA A 143 26.71 -4.63 -9.11
CA ALA A 143 26.58 -5.72 -10.07
C ALA A 143 25.53 -6.76 -9.66
N LEU A 144 25.48 -7.12 -8.37
CA LEU A 144 24.50 -8.04 -7.82
C LEU A 144 23.07 -7.51 -7.98
N VAL A 145 22.85 -6.23 -7.71
CA VAL A 145 21.54 -5.60 -7.90
C VAL A 145 21.13 -5.56 -9.36
N LEU A 146 22.07 -5.26 -10.27
CA LEU A 146 21.77 -5.24 -11.70
C LEU A 146 21.40 -6.62 -12.25
N LYS A 147 21.96 -7.70 -11.67
CA LYS A 147 21.67 -9.10 -12.04
C LYS A 147 20.35 -9.66 -11.51
N MET A 148 19.70 -8.99 -10.54
CA MET A 148 18.37 -9.43 -10.09
C MET A 148 17.44 -9.49 -11.31
N ASP A 149 16.86 -10.65 -11.59
CA ASP A 149 16.07 -10.83 -12.81
C ASP A 149 14.78 -9.99 -12.74
N GLU A 150 14.30 -9.51 -13.89
CA GLU A 150 13.05 -8.72 -13.93
C GLU A 150 11.83 -9.54 -13.52
N ASP A 151 11.91 -10.86 -13.65
CA ASP A 151 10.88 -11.83 -13.28
C ASP A 151 11.12 -12.50 -11.91
N ASP A 152 12.19 -12.14 -11.19
CA ASP A 152 12.57 -12.81 -9.94
C ASP A 152 11.72 -12.32 -8.75
N THR A 153 10.76 -13.17 -8.37
CA THR A 153 9.81 -12.95 -7.26
C THR A 153 10.42 -13.18 -5.88
N ASN A 154 11.68 -13.61 -5.76
CA ASN A 154 12.28 -13.94 -4.47
C ASN A 154 12.77 -12.71 -3.70
N LEU A 155 11.82 -11.85 -3.30
CA LEU A 155 12.06 -10.63 -2.51
C LEU A 155 12.81 -10.88 -1.20
N HIS A 156 12.67 -12.08 -0.63
CA HIS A 156 13.34 -12.44 0.61
C HIS A 156 14.86 -12.47 0.43
N GLU A 157 15.36 -13.08 -0.64
CA GLU A 157 16.80 -13.06 -0.98
C GLU A 157 17.29 -11.64 -1.25
N HIS A 158 16.52 -10.85 -1.99
CA HIS A 158 16.82 -9.44 -2.26
C HIS A 158 16.97 -8.62 -0.97
N ARG A 159 16.10 -8.89 0.02
CA ARG A 159 16.13 -8.23 1.33
C ARG A 159 17.33 -8.66 2.16
N GLU A 160 17.69 -9.94 2.14
CA GLU A 160 18.88 -10.41 2.83
C GLU A 160 20.16 -9.81 2.23
N ILE A 161 20.31 -9.85 0.89
CA ILE A 161 21.43 -9.25 0.16
C ILE A 161 21.59 -7.77 0.56
N PHE A 162 20.50 -7.02 0.56
CA PHE A 162 20.52 -5.62 0.94
C PHE A 162 20.96 -5.43 2.40
N ASN A 163 20.42 -6.22 3.34
CA ASN A 163 20.80 -6.13 4.75
C ASN A 163 22.28 -6.42 4.97
N ASP A 164 22.81 -7.44 4.30
CA ASP A 164 24.21 -7.83 4.42
C ASP A 164 25.13 -6.77 3.82
N MET A 165 24.76 -6.17 2.69
CA MET A 165 25.52 -5.07 2.08
C MET A 165 25.49 -3.81 2.94
N ARG A 166 24.32 -3.50 3.52
CA ARG A 166 24.15 -2.38 4.46
C ARG A 166 25.07 -2.51 5.68
N ALA A 167 25.26 -3.73 6.19
CA ALA A 167 26.12 -3.95 7.36
C ALA A 167 27.60 -3.67 7.08
N ASN A 168 28.04 -3.79 5.83
CA ASN A 168 29.46 -3.77 5.46
C ASN A 168 29.91 -2.46 4.75
N LEU A 169 29.00 -1.74 4.10
CA LEU A 169 29.32 -0.50 3.42
C LEU A 169 29.36 0.71 4.38
N ASN A 170 30.14 1.74 4.03
CA ASN A 170 30.08 3.02 4.76
C ASN A 170 28.83 3.83 4.37
N LYS A 171 28.45 4.83 5.19
CA LYS A 171 27.21 5.61 5.03
C LYS A 171 27.03 6.23 3.63
N SER A 172 28.12 6.68 2.99
CA SER A 172 28.08 7.29 1.65
C SER A 172 27.79 6.26 0.54
N LEU A 173 28.44 5.08 0.62
CA LEU A 173 28.25 3.99 -0.34
C LEU A 173 26.89 3.31 -0.18
N ILE A 174 26.37 3.21 1.06
CA ILE A 174 25.02 2.66 1.29
C ILE A 174 23.94 3.53 0.63
N SER A 175 24.07 4.88 0.63
CA SER A 175 23.10 5.75 -0.05
C SER A 175 23.04 5.42 -1.54
N LYS A 176 24.20 5.44 -2.22
CA LYS A 176 24.28 5.15 -3.67
C LYS A 176 23.74 3.76 -4.01
N PHE A 177 24.12 2.77 -3.21
CA PHE A 177 23.66 1.40 -3.36
C PHE A 177 22.13 1.31 -3.20
N SER A 178 21.57 1.93 -2.16
CA SER A 178 20.14 1.96 -1.90
C SER A 178 19.36 2.65 -3.04
N ALA A 179 19.94 3.66 -3.69
CA ALA A 179 19.33 4.31 -4.85
C ALA A 179 19.32 3.43 -6.11
N VAL A 180 20.33 2.57 -6.30
CA VAL A 180 20.35 1.57 -7.39
C VAL A 180 19.33 0.46 -7.09
N PHE A 181 19.27 0.01 -5.83
CA PHE A 181 18.33 -1.00 -5.37
C PHE A 181 16.86 -0.58 -5.54
N LEU A 182 16.52 0.65 -5.12
CA LEU A 182 15.18 1.23 -5.34
C LEU A 182 14.80 1.27 -6.82
N ARG A 183 15.73 1.68 -7.70
CA ARG A 183 15.51 1.74 -9.14
C ARG A 183 15.28 0.35 -9.75
N LYS A 184 15.93 -0.68 -9.23
CA LYS A 184 15.78 -2.04 -9.72
C LYS A 184 14.46 -2.66 -9.23
N ILE A 185 14.13 -2.54 -7.95
CA ILE A 185 12.86 -3.02 -7.37
C ILE A 185 11.66 -2.47 -8.14
N ARG A 186 11.72 -1.20 -8.55
CA ARG A 186 10.68 -0.58 -9.39
C ARG A 186 10.40 -1.39 -10.67
N LYS A 187 11.44 -1.92 -11.31
CA LYS A 187 11.30 -2.65 -12.58
C LYS A 187 10.89 -4.11 -12.39
N THR A 188 11.27 -4.72 -11.26
CA THR A 188 11.15 -6.17 -11.06
C THR A 188 9.97 -6.59 -10.20
N THR A 189 9.38 -5.68 -9.40
CA THR A 189 8.29 -6.03 -8.48
C THR A 189 6.96 -5.50 -8.98
N THR A 190 6.06 -6.43 -9.34
CA THR A 190 4.68 -6.09 -9.70
C THR A 190 3.87 -5.69 -8.46
N SER A 191 4.15 -6.29 -7.29
CA SER A 191 3.44 -6.04 -6.03
C SER A 191 3.77 -4.67 -5.40
N PRO A 192 2.77 -3.78 -5.24
CA PRO A 192 2.91 -2.48 -4.58
C PRO A 192 3.22 -2.59 -3.08
N PHE A 193 2.70 -3.62 -2.39
CA PHE A 193 2.98 -3.86 -0.97
C PHE A 193 4.47 -4.18 -0.75
N GLU A 194 5.05 -5.01 -1.62
CA GLU A 194 6.45 -5.38 -1.58
C GLU A 194 7.36 -4.18 -1.89
N ARG A 195 6.99 -3.36 -2.90
CA ARG A 195 7.66 -2.07 -3.15
C ARG A 195 7.69 -1.19 -1.92
N ARG A 196 6.58 -1.13 -1.15
CA ARG A 196 6.49 -0.36 0.09
C ARG A 196 7.40 -0.90 1.19
N GLU A 197 7.38 -2.20 1.47
CA GLU A 197 8.26 -2.78 2.50
C GLU A 197 9.72 -2.48 2.19
N MET A 198 10.10 -2.62 0.92
CA MET A 198 11.46 -2.37 0.48
C MET A 198 11.80 -0.88 0.53
N PHE A 199 10.91 0.01 0.14
CA PHE A 199 11.10 1.46 0.25
C PHE A 199 11.25 1.91 1.72
N ALA A 200 10.41 1.40 2.61
CA ALA A 200 10.46 1.67 4.05
C ALA A 200 11.78 1.20 4.69
N MET A 201 12.43 0.19 4.10
CA MET A 201 13.70 -0.34 4.56
C MET A 201 14.89 0.58 4.23
N VAL A 202 14.84 1.26 3.07
CA VAL A 202 15.92 2.13 2.57
C VAL A 202 15.72 3.61 2.92
N ARG A 203 14.50 4.07 3.21
CA ARG A 203 14.17 5.49 3.37
C ARG A 203 15.03 6.27 4.38
N ASN A 204 15.48 5.63 5.46
CA ASN A 204 16.27 6.29 6.51
C ASN A 204 17.78 6.33 6.19
N ILE A 205 18.15 5.83 5.01
CA ILE A 205 19.53 5.54 4.63
C ILE A 205 19.95 6.36 3.41
N VAL A 206 19.01 6.64 2.51
CA VAL A 206 19.23 7.40 1.27
C VAL A 206 19.10 8.90 1.54
N SER A 207 19.87 9.73 0.83
CA SER A 207 19.65 11.18 0.85
C SER A 207 18.29 11.54 0.23
N VAL A 208 17.71 12.67 0.65
CA VAL A 208 16.42 13.17 0.12
C VAL A 208 16.45 13.33 -1.40
N ASP A 209 17.58 13.77 -1.96
CA ASP A 209 17.74 13.95 -3.41
C ASP A 209 17.71 12.62 -4.20
N GLU A 210 18.33 11.56 -3.66
CA GLU A 210 18.32 10.23 -4.29
C GLU A 210 17.00 9.48 -4.06
N LEU A 211 16.34 9.74 -2.93
CA LEU A 211 14.94 9.39 -2.70
C LEU A 211 14.04 10.05 -3.75
N GLY A 212 14.21 11.35 -4.01
CA GLY A 212 13.42 12.11 -4.99
C GLY A 212 13.43 11.49 -6.39
N LYS A 213 14.60 11.05 -6.89
CA LYS A 213 14.73 10.36 -8.19
C LYS A 213 14.05 8.98 -8.22
N SER A 214 13.97 8.31 -7.07
CA SER A 214 13.28 7.03 -6.95
C SER A 214 11.76 7.23 -6.84
N ILE A 215 11.33 8.31 -6.17
CA ILE A 215 9.94 8.73 -6.00
C ILE A 215 9.29 9.17 -7.33
N GLU A 216 10.04 9.76 -8.27
CA GLU A 216 9.57 10.01 -9.65
C GLU A 216 9.02 8.75 -10.33
N GLY A 217 9.53 7.56 -9.97
CA GLY A 217 8.98 6.29 -10.45
C GLY A 217 7.61 5.94 -9.85
N PHE A 218 7.39 6.26 -8.57
CA PHE A 218 6.09 6.10 -7.92
C PHE A 218 5.06 7.08 -8.48
N LEU A 219 5.47 8.27 -8.91
CA LEU A 219 4.58 9.21 -9.62
C LEU A 219 4.02 8.61 -10.94
N GLN A 220 4.85 7.84 -11.65
CA GLN A 220 4.43 7.12 -12.85
C GLN A 220 3.50 5.94 -12.51
N ASP A 221 3.73 5.24 -11.40
CA ASP A 221 2.83 4.19 -10.93
C ASP A 221 1.45 4.73 -10.50
N ILE A 222 1.38 5.95 -9.95
CA ILE A 222 0.10 6.59 -9.61
C ILE A 222 -0.73 6.91 -10.87
N SER A 223 -0.07 7.20 -11.99
CA SER A 223 -0.70 7.58 -13.26
C SER A 223 -0.95 6.40 -14.21
N ALA A 224 -0.40 5.22 -13.92
CA ALA A 224 -0.55 4.05 -14.79
C ALA A 224 -2.00 3.51 -14.80
N PRO A 225 -2.58 3.26 -15.99
CA PRO A 225 -4.00 2.87 -16.12
C PRO A 225 -4.31 1.50 -15.49
N GLU A 226 -3.34 0.60 -15.47
CA GLU A 226 -3.41 -0.72 -14.83
C GLU A 226 -3.31 -0.71 -13.29
N SER A 227 -2.88 0.40 -12.68
CA SER A 227 -2.71 0.49 -11.23
C SER A 227 -4.05 0.51 -10.49
N THR A 228 -4.17 -0.31 -9.44
CA THR A 228 -5.39 -0.32 -8.63
C THR A 228 -5.49 0.95 -7.77
N PRO A 229 -6.70 1.34 -7.32
CA PRO A 229 -6.86 2.51 -6.44
C PRO A 229 -6.05 2.41 -5.15
N TYR A 230 -5.84 1.20 -4.63
CA TYR A 230 -5.00 0.95 -3.47
C TYR A 230 -3.54 1.29 -3.75
N ASP A 231 -3.02 0.87 -4.90
CA ASP A 231 -1.62 1.04 -5.31
C ASP A 231 -1.28 2.52 -5.51
N ARG A 232 -2.21 3.26 -6.13
CA ARG A 232 -2.10 4.71 -6.30
C ARG A 232 -2.10 5.46 -4.97
N LYS A 233 -2.95 5.04 -4.02
CA LYS A 233 -3.01 5.63 -2.67
C LYS A 233 -1.71 5.39 -1.90
N GLU A 234 -1.18 4.18 -1.97
CA GLU A 234 0.05 3.80 -1.28
C GLU A 234 1.27 4.50 -1.89
N ALA A 235 1.40 4.52 -3.22
CA ALA A 235 2.42 5.28 -3.93
C ALA A 235 2.35 6.77 -3.59
N PHE A 236 1.13 7.33 -3.49
CA PHE A 236 0.96 8.73 -3.10
C PHE A 236 1.32 9.01 -1.64
N THR A 237 1.02 8.09 -0.72
CA THR A 237 1.41 8.23 0.70
C THR A 237 2.93 8.35 0.83
N ILE A 238 3.66 7.56 0.04
CA ILE A 238 5.12 7.64 -0.06
C ILE A 238 5.54 8.99 -0.69
N VAL A 239 4.91 9.41 -1.78
CA VAL A 239 5.18 10.71 -2.44
C VAL A 239 4.98 11.89 -1.47
N LYS A 240 3.85 11.95 -0.74
CA LYS A 240 3.50 13.02 0.21
C LYS A 240 4.45 13.09 1.41
N GLU A 241 4.92 11.94 1.89
CA GLU A 241 5.80 11.88 3.06
C GLU A 241 7.25 12.30 2.73
N TYR A 242 7.67 12.21 1.46
CA TYR A 242 9.08 12.30 1.08
C TYR A 242 9.45 13.31 -0.01
N LEU A 243 8.50 13.90 -0.74
CA LEU A 243 8.78 15.03 -1.64
C LEU A 243 8.68 16.37 -0.89
N SER A 244 9.56 17.31 -1.24
CA SER A 244 9.39 18.71 -0.86
C SER A 244 8.09 19.26 -1.45
N SER A 245 7.54 20.32 -0.83
CA SER A 245 6.33 21.02 -1.31
C SER A 245 6.39 21.35 -2.80
N ASP A 246 7.56 21.73 -3.29
CA ASP A 246 7.77 22.18 -4.67
C ASP A 246 7.68 21.02 -5.67
N ARG A 247 8.15 19.82 -5.29
CA ARG A 247 8.02 18.62 -6.14
C ARG A 247 6.65 17.95 -6.03
N LEU A 248 5.95 18.11 -4.91
CA LEU A 248 4.54 17.72 -4.80
C LEU A 248 3.65 18.55 -5.74
N LYS A 249 4.04 19.81 -5.98
CA LYS A 249 3.39 20.70 -6.93
C LYS A 249 3.59 20.25 -8.38
N GLU A 250 4.81 19.90 -8.78
CA GLU A 250 5.07 19.32 -10.11
C GLU A 250 4.31 17.99 -10.30
N ALA A 251 4.28 17.14 -9.26
CA ALA A 251 3.50 15.91 -9.28
C ALA A 251 1.99 16.17 -9.46
N SER A 252 1.43 17.19 -8.78
CA SER A 252 0.02 17.59 -8.91
C SER A 252 -0.35 17.96 -10.35
N GLU A 253 0.58 18.57 -11.11
CA GLU A 253 0.40 18.87 -12.53
C GLU A 253 0.28 17.63 -13.43
N PHE A 254 1.08 16.59 -13.17
CA PHE A 254 0.95 15.30 -13.88
C PHE A 254 -0.40 14.63 -13.60
N PHE A 255 -0.92 14.77 -12.38
CA PHE A 255 -2.23 14.21 -12.00
C PHE A 255 -3.42 14.89 -12.68
N ILE A 256 -3.33 16.19 -13.01
CA ILE A 256 -4.42 16.90 -13.71
C ILE A 256 -4.68 16.31 -15.11
N LYS A 257 -3.63 15.88 -15.81
CA LYS A 257 -3.75 15.26 -17.14
C LYS A 257 -4.62 14.01 -17.08
N ASP A 258 -4.45 13.22 -16.04
CA ASP A 258 -5.19 11.99 -15.78
C ASP A 258 -6.65 12.25 -15.37
N PHE A 259 -6.92 13.35 -14.67
CA PHE A 259 -8.29 13.77 -14.36
C PHE A 259 -9.15 14.02 -15.60
N THR A 260 -8.52 14.56 -16.64
CA THR A 260 -9.15 14.82 -17.94
C THR A 260 -9.22 13.59 -18.84
N SER A 261 -8.57 12.48 -18.45
CA SER A 261 -8.61 11.22 -19.19
C SER A 261 -9.96 10.51 -18.98
N LYS A 262 -10.57 10.06 -20.08
CA LYS A 262 -11.84 9.32 -20.06
C LYS A 262 -11.72 7.90 -19.50
N ASP A 263 -10.50 7.41 -19.32
CA ASP A 263 -10.22 6.03 -18.92
C ASP A 263 -10.18 5.83 -17.39
N ILE A 264 -10.21 6.91 -16.61
CA ILE A 264 -10.10 6.84 -15.14
C ILE A 264 -11.48 6.87 -14.48
N ILE A 265 -11.80 5.80 -13.76
CA ILE A 265 -13.07 5.63 -13.04
C ILE A 265 -13.19 6.73 -11.95
N PRO A 266 -14.36 7.36 -11.76
CA PRO A 266 -14.53 8.48 -10.82
C PRO A 266 -14.02 8.25 -9.39
N ILE A 267 -14.14 7.03 -8.86
CA ILE A 267 -13.62 6.64 -7.53
C ILE A 267 -12.10 6.87 -7.44
N GLN A 268 -11.35 6.57 -8.51
CA GLN A 268 -9.90 6.77 -8.55
C GLN A 268 -9.56 8.27 -8.55
N ARG A 269 -10.32 9.08 -9.28
CA ARG A 269 -10.20 10.55 -9.27
C ARG A 269 -10.51 11.13 -7.89
N MET A 270 -11.55 10.67 -7.21
CA MET A 270 -11.85 11.11 -5.83
C MET A 270 -10.71 10.85 -4.86
N MET A 271 -10.12 9.65 -4.91
CA MET A 271 -8.97 9.32 -4.06
C MET A 271 -7.79 10.24 -4.33
N LEU A 272 -7.48 10.53 -5.60
CA LEU A 272 -6.43 11.47 -5.98
C LEU A 272 -6.72 12.89 -5.48
N PHE A 273 -7.96 13.36 -5.60
CA PHE A 273 -8.33 14.71 -5.15
C PHE A 273 -8.17 14.91 -3.64
N HIS A 274 -8.66 13.97 -2.82
CA HIS A 274 -8.48 14.00 -1.36
C HIS A 274 -7.02 14.06 -0.92
N LEU A 275 -6.13 13.54 -1.77
CA LEU A 275 -4.72 13.41 -1.48
C LEU A 275 -3.92 14.65 -1.90
N LEU A 276 -4.33 15.33 -2.96
CA LEU A 276 -3.55 16.36 -3.67
C LEU A 276 -4.13 17.78 -3.59
N ASN A 277 -5.38 17.96 -3.17
CA ASN A 277 -6.07 19.25 -3.19
C ASN A 277 -5.29 20.41 -2.53
N GLU A 278 -4.57 20.14 -1.45
CA GLU A 278 -3.75 21.11 -0.72
C GLU A 278 -2.57 21.69 -1.55
N TYR A 279 -2.21 21.04 -2.66
CA TYR A 279 -1.06 21.39 -3.51
C TYR A 279 -1.47 21.79 -4.94
N LEU A 280 -2.78 21.85 -5.23
CA LEU A 280 -3.26 22.33 -6.51
C LEU A 280 -3.21 23.86 -6.56
N GLU A 281 -2.62 24.42 -7.61
CA GLU A 281 -2.79 25.83 -7.94
C GLU A 281 -4.27 26.14 -8.27
N GLU A 282 -4.67 27.40 -8.14
CA GLU A 282 -6.07 27.82 -8.35
C GLU A 282 -6.59 27.46 -9.76
N ASN A 283 -5.77 27.65 -10.79
CA ASN A 283 -6.11 27.25 -12.17
C ASN A 283 -6.26 25.73 -12.32
N SER A 284 -5.38 24.97 -11.64
CA SER A 284 -5.39 23.51 -11.64
C SER A 284 -6.60 22.94 -10.89
N LEU A 285 -6.97 23.57 -9.79
CA LEU A 285 -8.16 23.25 -9.02
C LEU A 285 -9.43 23.45 -9.86
N SER A 286 -9.50 24.54 -10.64
CA SER A 286 -10.62 24.78 -11.57
C SER A 286 -10.79 23.65 -12.57
N ILE A 287 -9.70 23.18 -13.19
CA ILE A 287 -9.75 22.08 -14.18
C ILE A 287 -10.28 20.78 -13.54
N VAL A 288 -9.83 20.48 -12.32
CA VAL A 288 -10.28 19.29 -11.59
C VAL A 288 -11.76 19.40 -11.21
N ILE A 289 -12.20 20.57 -10.77
CA ILE A 289 -13.61 20.84 -10.45
C ILE A 289 -14.48 20.73 -11.69
N ASP A 290 -14.08 21.30 -12.82
CA ASP A 290 -14.82 21.20 -14.08
C ASP A 290 -14.96 19.74 -14.54
N SER A 291 -13.91 18.95 -14.38
CA SER A 291 -13.96 17.50 -14.63
C SER A 291 -14.98 16.79 -13.74
N PHE A 292 -14.98 17.07 -12.43
CA PHE A 292 -15.97 16.47 -11.53
C PHE A 292 -17.39 16.96 -11.79
N MET A 293 -17.56 18.21 -12.21
CA MET A 293 -18.86 18.74 -12.62
C MET A 293 -19.39 18.02 -13.87
N SER A 294 -18.51 17.69 -14.82
CA SER A 294 -18.86 16.81 -15.95
C SER A 294 -19.30 15.43 -15.47
N ASP A 295 -18.63 14.85 -14.47
CA ASP A 295 -19.01 13.56 -13.89
C ASP A 295 -20.37 13.60 -13.18
N LEU A 296 -20.67 14.69 -12.48
CA LEU A 296 -21.99 14.89 -11.85
C LEU A 296 -23.13 14.88 -12.88
N SER A 297 -22.86 15.30 -14.12
CA SER A 297 -23.83 15.26 -15.22
C SER A 297 -23.85 13.94 -16.00
N ASN A 298 -22.90 13.04 -15.75
CA ASN A 298 -22.74 11.80 -16.52
C ASN A 298 -23.56 10.65 -15.93
N SER A 299 -24.58 10.21 -16.66
CA SER A 299 -25.48 9.12 -16.27
C SER A 299 -24.82 7.74 -16.17
N SER A 300 -23.62 7.54 -16.74
CA SER A 300 -22.90 6.26 -16.64
C SER A 300 -22.27 6.02 -15.26
N ILE A 301 -22.15 7.07 -14.45
CA ILE A 301 -21.63 7.01 -13.08
C ILE A 301 -22.77 6.56 -12.17
N SER A 302 -22.46 5.86 -11.07
CA SER A 302 -23.54 5.52 -10.14
C SER A 302 -24.04 6.79 -9.42
N ALA A 303 -25.33 6.82 -9.11
CA ALA A 303 -25.91 7.90 -8.29
C ALA A 303 -25.20 8.04 -6.93
N GLU A 304 -24.70 6.94 -6.38
CA GLU A 304 -23.95 6.95 -5.12
C GLU A 304 -22.60 7.66 -5.27
N ASP A 305 -21.86 7.39 -6.35
CA ASP A 305 -20.57 8.03 -6.61
C ASP A 305 -20.76 9.54 -6.87
N ARG A 306 -21.80 9.94 -7.60
CA ARG A 306 -22.10 11.36 -7.82
C ARG A 306 -22.35 12.13 -6.52
N ILE A 307 -23.05 11.52 -5.55
CA ILE A 307 -23.27 12.14 -4.23
C ILE A 307 -21.95 12.35 -3.49
N GLU A 308 -21.04 11.38 -3.52
CA GLU A 308 -19.73 11.49 -2.87
C GLU A 308 -18.82 12.52 -3.57
N ILE A 309 -18.84 12.57 -4.91
CA ILE A 309 -18.12 13.58 -5.70
C ILE A 309 -18.56 14.98 -5.27
N TYR A 310 -19.87 15.23 -5.21
CA TYR A 310 -20.37 16.56 -4.81
C TYR A 310 -19.96 16.92 -3.38
N ASP A 311 -20.08 15.99 -2.42
CA ASP A 311 -19.71 16.26 -1.02
C ASP A 311 -18.23 16.69 -0.90
N MET A 312 -17.38 16.08 -1.71
CA MET A 312 -15.95 16.34 -1.75
C MET A 312 -15.60 17.69 -2.39
N ILE A 313 -16.26 18.08 -3.49
CA ILE A 313 -15.92 19.31 -4.22
C ILE A 313 -16.68 20.54 -3.76
N LYS A 314 -17.78 20.40 -3.00
CA LYS A 314 -18.69 21.51 -2.66
C LYS A 314 -18.00 22.74 -2.07
N ILE A 315 -16.96 22.55 -1.26
CA ILE A 315 -16.28 23.67 -0.59
C ILE A 315 -15.45 24.52 -1.56
N TYR A 316 -15.20 24.01 -2.76
CA TYR A 316 -14.43 24.66 -3.80
C TYR A 316 -15.31 25.16 -4.94
N LEU A 317 -16.61 24.87 -4.92
CA LEU A 317 -17.52 25.31 -5.97
C LEU A 317 -17.84 26.80 -5.84
N PRO A 318 -17.77 27.56 -6.94
CA PRO A 318 -18.38 28.87 -7.03
C PRO A 318 -19.89 28.82 -6.76
N SER A 319 -20.45 29.91 -6.19
CA SER A 319 -21.85 29.99 -5.77
C SER A 319 -22.86 29.68 -6.89
N ASP A 320 -22.54 30.02 -8.13
CA ASP A 320 -23.33 29.77 -9.33
C ASP A 320 -23.29 28.30 -9.79
N MET A 321 -22.19 27.58 -9.53
CA MET A 321 -22.03 26.17 -9.89
C MET A 321 -22.75 25.22 -8.92
N HIS A 322 -22.94 25.64 -7.67
CA HIS A 322 -23.68 24.85 -6.68
C HIS A 322 -25.10 24.50 -7.12
N SER A 323 -25.81 25.45 -7.73
CA SER A 323 -27.20 25.23 -8.18
C SER A 323 -27.28 24.17 -9.28
N ALA A 324 -26.33 24.17 -10.23
CA ALA A 324 -26.25 23.18 -11.31
C ALA A 324 -25.85 21.79 -10.80
N ALA A 325 -24.90 21.72 -9.86
CA ALA A 325 -24.51 20.47 -9.22
C ALA A 325 -25.67 19.85 -8.42
N CYS A 326 -26.37 20.67 -7.63
CA CYS A 326 -27.53 20.24 -6.85
C CYS A 326 -28.67 19.72 -7.75
N LEU A 327 -28.93 20.39 -8.88
CA LEU A 327 -29.90 19.95 -9.88
C LEU A 327 -29.59 18.56 -10.45
N SER A 328 -28.32 18.26 -10.69
CA SER A 328 -27.89 16.94 -11.19
C SER A 328 -28.12 15.85 -10.14
N LEU A 329 -27.77 16.12 -8.88
CA LEU A 329 -28.01 15.22 -7.76
C LEU A 329 -29.50 14.97 -7.48
N MET A 330 -30.39 15.91 -7.82
CA MET A 330 -31.83 15.74 -7.62
C MET A 330 -32.40 14.56 -8.40
N GLN A 331 -31.92 14.34 -9.63
CA GLN A 331 -32.38 13.23 -10.46
C GLN A 331 -31.99 11.88 -9.81
N ASP A 332 -30.85 11.86 -9.15
CA ASP A 332 -30.31 10.69 -8.44
C ASP A 332 -31.06 10.39 -7.15
N ILE A 333 -31.35 11.43 -6.36
CA ILE A 333 -32.16 11.34 -5.13
C ILE A 333 -33.53 10.71 -5.42
N GLN A 334 -34.11 11.07 -6.56
CA GLN A 334 -35.41 10.58 -7.02
C GLN A 334 -35.34 9.17 -7.63
N ALA A 335 -34.14 8.66 -7.95
CA ALA A 335 -33.99 7.33 -8.50
C ALA A 335 -34.37 6.25 -7.46
N PRO A 336 -35.13 5.21 -7.86
CA PRO A 336 -35.59 4.15 -6.95
C PRO A 336 -34.43 3.28 -6.43
N THR A 337 -33.29 3.28 -7.11
CA THR A 337 -32.10 2.48 -6.77
C THR A 337 -31.26 3.07 -5.63
N VAL A 338 -31.43 4.35 -5.28
CA VAL A 338 -30.65 5.01 -4.23
C VAL A 338 -31.30 4.78 -2.87
N ASN A 339 -30.53 4.23 -1.92
CA ASN A 339 -31.03 3.96 -0.58
C ASN A 339 -31.39 5.25 0.20
N LEU A 340 -32.18 5.09 1.26
CA LEU A 340 -32.70 6.21 2.06
C LEU A 340 -31.60 7.04 2.73
N GLU A 341 -30.55 6.41 3.25
CA GLU A 341 -29.46 7.10 3.96
C GLU A 341 -28.69 8.04 3.02
N LYS A 342 -28.39 7.58 1.81
CA LYS A 342 -27.75 8.39 0.76
C LYS A 342 -28.68 9.49 0.23
N THR A 343 -29.96 9.19 0.07
CA THR A 343 -31.00 10.18 -0.30
C THR A 343 -31.03 11.33 0.72
N VAL A 344 -31.00 11.00 2.02
CA VAL A 344 -30.93 11.96 3.13
C VAL A 344 -29.64 12.77 3.12
N ARG A 345 -28.49 12.13 2.89
CA ARG A 345 -27.19 12.82 2.81
C ARG A 345 -27.17 13.83 1.67
N ALA A 346 -27.58 13.43 0.46
CA ALA A 346 -27.60 14.29 -0.72
C ALA A 346 -28.54 15.50 -0.54
N LEU A 347 -29.69 15.31 0.12
CA LEU A 347 -30.59 16.40 0.47
C LEU A 347 -29.95 17.42 1.43
N LYS A 348 -29.25 16.95 2.49
CA LYS A 348 -28.53 17.85 3.40
C LYS A 348 -27.46 18.67 2.68
N LEU A 349 -26.78 18.08 1.69
CA LEU A 349 -25.73 18.76 0.92
C LEU A 349 -26.29 19.79 -0.06
N SER A 350 -27.53 19.63 -0.53
CA SER A 350 -28.13 20.45 -1.56
C SER A 350 -29.09 21.53 -1.03
N LEU A 351 -29.54 21.41 0.22
CA LEU A 351 -30.66 22.16 0.79
C LEU A 351 -30.60 23.67 0.57
N GLU A 352 -29.44 24.29 0.77
CA GLU A 352 -29.25 25.74 0.66
C GLU A 352 -29.45 26.28 -0.76
N TYR A 353 -29.33 25.41 -1.77
CA TYR A 353 -29.34 25.74 -3.19
C TYR A 353 -30.60 25.25 -3.92
N LEU A 354 -31.51 24.60 -3.20
CA LEU A 354 -32.77 24.11 -3.76
C LEU A 354 -33.91 25.11 -3.57
N SER A 355 -34.75 25.24 -4.58
CA SER A 355 -36.03 25.94 -4.48
C SER A 355 -37.03 25.18 -3.60
N SER A 356 -38.03 25.88 -3.05
CA SER A 356 -39.10 25.26 -2.26
C SER A 356 -39.83 24.13 -3.00
N VAL A 357 -40.00 24.25 -4.33
CA VAL A 357 -40.64 23.22 -5.17
C VAL A 357 -39.78 21.94 -5.22
N GLN A 358 -38.46 22.10 -5.33
CA GLN A 358 -37.54 20.97 -5.40
C GLN A 358 -37.45 20.22 -4.06
N ILE A 359 -37.40 20.96 -2.97
CA ILE A 359 -37.41 20.40 -1.61
C ILE A 359 -38.70 19.63 -1.37
N LYS A 360 -39.81 20.15 -1.88
CA LYS A 360 -41.09 19.46 -1.81
C LYS A 360 -41.05 18.09 -2.48
N ASN A 361 -40.61 18.04 -3.73
CA ASN A 361 -40.53 16.80 -4.50
C ASN A 361 -39.57 15.78 -3.87
N ILE A 362 -38.43 16.23 -3.33
CA ILE A 362 -37.47 15.33 -2.68
C ILE A 362 -38.02 14.79 -1.36
N THR A 363 -38.62 15.65 -0.54
CA THR A 363 -39.20 15.24 0.75
C THR A 363 -40.30 14.20 0.52
N GLU A 364 -41.16 14.40 -0.48
CA GLU A 364 -42.15 13.39 -0.91
C GLU A 364 -41.49 12.07 -1.36
N THR A 365 -40.33 12.13 -2.02
CA THR A 365 -39.58 10.93 -2.44
C THR A 365 -39.01 10.18 -1.23
N ILE A 366 -38.45 10.89 -0.23
CA ILE A 366 -37.97 10.30 1.03
C ILE A 366 -39.12 9.62 1.77
N LEU A 367 -40.28 10.27 1.84
CA LEU A 367 -41.48 9.72 2.49
C LEU A 367 -42.00 8.48 1.77
N LYS A 368 -42.00 8.46 0.43
CA LYS A 368 -42.33 7.26 -0.35
C LYS A 368 -41.37 6.12 -0.03
N LYS A 369 -40.05 6.35 -0.05
CA LYS A 369 -39.02 5.35 0.29
C LYS A 369 -39.11 4.85 1.73
N LEU A 370 -39.60 5.69 2.65
CA LEU A 370 -39.86 5.31 4.04
C LEU A 370 -41.06 4.37 4.20
N ASN A 371 -42.07 4.55 3.34
CA ASN A 371 -43.32 3.80 3.36
C ASN A 371 -43.25 2.50 2.55
N ASP A 372 -42.10 2.17 1.95
CA ASP A 372 -41.86 0.89 1.30
C ASP A 372 -41.90 -0.27 2.33
N PRO A 373 -42.58 -1.39 2.03
CA PRO A 373 -42.67 -2.54 2.94
C PRO A 373 -41.27 -3.09 3.29
N GLY A 374 -40.81 -2.87 4.52
CA GLY A 374 -39.50 -3.32 5.00
C GLY A 374 -38.59 -2.23 5.59
N SER A 375 -39.01 -0.97 5.61
CA SER A 375 -38.23 0.11 6.25
C SER A 375 -38.05 -0.11 7.76
N SER A 376 -36.79 -0.19 8.21
CA SER A 376 -36.45 -0.42 9.61
C SER A 376 -36.76 0.80 10.51
N PRO A 377 -36.99 0.62 11.83
CA PRO A 377 -37.13 1.74 12.76
C PRO A 377 -35.95 2.73 12.74
N LYS A 378 -34.74 2.24 12.44
CA LYS A 378 -33.53 3.07 12.28
C LYS A 378 -33.65 4.00 11.07
N ASN A 379 -34.15 3.50 9.94
CA ASN A 379 -34.34 4.26 8.70
C ASN A 379 -35.37 5.36 8.87
N LYS A 380 -36.49 5.06 9.54
CA LYS A 380 -37.52 6.04 9.93
C LYS A 380 -36.92 7.20 10.73
N LYS A 381 -36.12 6.89 11.76
CA LYS A 381 -35.46 7.91 12.59
C LYS A 381 -34.51 8.81 11.80
N ILE A 382 -33.70 8.23 10.91
CA ILE A 382 -32.74 8.99 10.08
C ILE A 382 -33.46 9.96 9.14
N ALA A 383 -34.53 9.51 8.49
CA ALA A 383 -35.27 10.35 7.56
C ALA A 383 -36.09 11.43 8.26
N TYR A 384 -36.78 11.13 9.37
CA TYR A 384 -37.49 12.18 10.13
C TYR A 384 -36.53 13.22 10.70
N ALA A 385 -35.36 12.83 11.23
CA ALA A 385 -34.34 13.78 11.67
C ALA A 385 -33.78 14.64 10.52
N ALA A 386 -33.73 14.11 9.30
CA ALA A 386 -33.35 14.86 8.13
C ALA A 386 -34.42 15.88 7.72
N ILE A 387 -35.69 15.48 7.73
CA ILE A 387 -36.80 16.38 7.43
C ILE A 387 -36.94 17.45 8.52
N GLU A 388 -36.68 17.09 9.77
CA GLU A 388 -36.67 18.02 10.90
C GLU A 388 -35.65 19.15 10.72
N SER A 389 -34.50 18.85 10.08
CA SER A 389 -33.49 19.86 9.80
C SER A 389 -33.96 20.96 8.84
N PHE A 390 -35.10 20.80 8.16
CA PHE A 390 -35.71 21.86 7.34
C PHE A 390 -36.47 22.88 8.17
N PHE A 391 -36.82 22.59 9.42
CA PHE A 391 -37.57 23.49 10.29
C PHE A 391 -36.73 24.62 10.91
N SER A 392 -35.41 24.60 10.75
CA SER A 392 -34.51 25.66 11.20
C SER A 392 -34.28 26.77 10.17
N GLY A 393 -34.78 26.61 8.94
CA GLY A 393 -34.53 27.52 7.81
C GLY A 393 -35.78 28.23 7.26
N LYS A 394 -35.60 28.97 6.14
CA LYS A 394 -36.68 29.71 5.44
C LYS A 394 -37.79 28.83 4.85
N GLN A 395 -37.60 27.50 4.85
CA GLN A 395 -38.45 26.51 4.18
C GLN A 395 -39.25 25.64 5.17
N ALA A 396 -39.29 26.06 6.43
CA ALA A 396 -39.98 25.34 7.50
C ALA A 396 -41.49 25.18 7.24
N GLY A 397 -42.11 26.11 6.51
CA GLY A 397 -43.53 26.03 6.16
C GLY A 397 -43.80 24.91 5.15
N GLU A 398 -43.02 24.85 4.08
CA GLU A 398 -43.19 23.85 3.01
C GLU A 398 -42.87 22.44 3.51
N ALA A 399 -41.82 22.28 4.34
CA ALA A 399 -41.51 21.00 4.98
C ALA A 399 -42.65 20.51 5.88
N ALA A 400 -43.34 21.43 6.57
CA ALA A 400 -44.46 21.09 7.46
C ALA A 400 -45.68 20.63 6.68
N GLU A 401 -45.98 21.27 5.54
CA GLU A 401 -47.10 20.89 4.67
C GLU A 401 -46.94 19.48 4.09
N ILE A 402 -45.70 19.05 3.83
CA ILE A 402 -45.43 17.73 3.27
C ILE A 402 -45.52 16.65 4.34
N LEU A 403 -44.89 16.86 5.50
CA LEU A 403 -45.03 15.95 6.63
C LEU A 403 -46.48 15.86 7.13
N PHE A 404 -47.28 16.91 6.95
CA PHE A 404 -48.71 16.87 7.22
C PHE A 404 -49.44 15.79 6.40
N LEU A 405 -49.03 15.53 5.15
CA LEU A 405 -49.61 14.47 4.33
C LEU A 405 -49.42 13.08 4.96
N GLU A 406 -48.32 12.86 5.67
CA GLU A 406 -48.06 11.62 6.42
C GLU A 406 -48.95 11.54 7.67
N VAL A 407 -49.15 12.66 8.37
CA VAL A 407 -50.05 12.69 9.54
C VAL A 407 -51.47 12.29 9.18
N VAL A 408 -51.94 12.62 7.98
CA VAL A 408 -53.28 12.22 7.51
C VAL A 408 -53.33 10.87 6.79
N ASN A 409 -52.17 10.27 6.50
CA ASN A 409 -52.06 8.98 5.80
C ASN A 409 -52.42 7.81 6.74
N LYS A 410 -53.49 7.07 6.40
CA LYS A 410 -54.00 5.95 7.21
C LYS A 410 -53.11 4.71 7.19
N ASN A 411 -52.16 4.62 6.25
CA ASN A 411 -51.25 3.48 6.12
C ASN A 411 -50.04 3.57 7.08
N ILE A 412 -49.88 4.70 7.77
CA ILE A 412 -48.78 4.93 8.71
C ILE A 412 -49.25 4.59 10.12
N ASP A 413 -48.35 4.00 10.90
CA ASP A 413 -48.60 3.70 12.31
C ASP A 413 -49.04 4.95 13.07
N ILE A 414 -50.04 4.80 13.94
CA ILE A 414 -50.65 5.93 14.66
C ILE A 414 -49.66 6.63 15.61
N THR A 415 -48.67 5.90 16.14
CA THR A 415 -47.65 6.48 17.01
C THR A 415 -46.68 7.34 16.21
N ASP A 416 -46.25 6.87 15.04
CA ASP A 416 -45.44 7.65 14.09
C ASP A 416 -46.20 8.93 13.65
N ARG A 417 -47.50 8.81 13.33
CA ARG A 417 -48.34 9.97 12.94
C ARG A 417 -48.43 11.03 14.05
N ALA A 418 -48.54 10.61 15.31
CA ALA A 418 -48.57 11.52 16.45
C ALA A 418 -47.21 12.21 16.70
N ASP A 419 -46.10 11.46 16.57
CA ASP A 419 -44.74 12.00 16.66
C ASP A 419 -44.49 13.06 15.56
N ILE A 420 -44.85 12.77 14.31
CA ILE A 420 -44.74 13.71 13.19
C ILE A 420 -45.59 14.96 13.45
N TYR A 421 -46.84 14.81 13.92
CA TYR A 421 -47.69 15.96 14.24
C TYR A 421 -47.03 16.88 15.28
N LEU A 422 -46.49 16.32 16.36
CA LEU A 422 -45.81 17.10 17.41
C LEU A 422 -44.59 17.85 16.88
N MET A 423 -43.86 17.24 15.94
CA MET A 423 -42.71 17.87 15.26
C MET A 423 -43.15 19.09 14.45
N ILE A 424 -44.23 18.97 13.67
CA ILE A 424 -44.62 20.02 12.70
C ILE A 424 -45.65 21.01 13.22
N LYS A 425 -46.31 20.77 14.36
CA LYS A 425 -47.46 21.57 14.82
C LYS A 425 -47.18 23.07 14.92
N LYS A 426 -45.95 23.49 15.23
CA LYS A 426 -45.62 24.93 15.34
C LYS A 426 -45.65 25.64 13.98
N HIS A 427 -45.51 24.89 12.89
CA HIS A 427 -45.43 25.39 11.53
C HIS A 427 -46.74 25.25 10.76
N LEU A 428 -47.71 24.51 11.29
CA LEU A 428 -49.03 24.36 10.70
C LEU A 428 -49.95 25.55 11.04
N ASN A 429 -50.71 26.00 10.04
CA ASN A 429 -51.83 26.91 10.27
C ASN A 429 -52.97 26.21 11.03
N ARG A 430 -53.94 26.99 11.53
CA ARG A 430 -55.05 26.47 12.35
C ARG A 430 -55.83 25.36 11.65
N THR A 431 -56.14 25.52 10.36
CA THR A 431 -56.91 24.54 9.58
C THR A 431 -56.18 23.21 9.45
N LEU A 432 -54.88 23.24 9.15
CA LEU A 432 -54.06 22.03 9.04
C LEU A 432 -53.88 21.34 10.40
N LYS A 433 -53.76 22.10 11.50
CA LYS A 433 -53.74 21.53 12.86
C LYS A 433 -55.02 20.74 13.17
N GLU A 434 -56.17 21.35 12.90
CA GLU A 434 -57.47 20.73 13.13
C GLU A 434 -57.64 19.47 12.26
N GLN A 435 -57.22 19.51 10.99
CA GLN A 435 -57.25 18.34 10.11
C GLN A 435 -56.33 17.21 10.58
N ALA A 436 -55.11 17.52 11.00
CA ALA A 436 -54.15 16.55 11.53
C ALA A 436 -54.70 15.85 12.79
N LEU A 437 -55.18 16.64 13.74
CA LEU A 437 -55.80 16.13 14.97
C LEU A 437 -57.02 15.27 14.66
N ASN A 438 -57.90 15.70 13.75
CA ASN A 438 -59.07 14.93 13.31
C ASN A 438 -58.69 13.59 12.65
N ALA A 439 -57.60 13.56 11.87
CA ALA A 439 -57.12 12.34 11.26
C ALA A 439 -56.56 11.34 12.29
N ILE A 440 -55.88 11.84 13.34
CA ILE A 440 -55.37 11.02 14.45
C ILE A 440 -56.54 10.51 15.30
N THR A 441 -57.46 11.39 15.71
CA THR A 441 -58.61 11.03 16.57
C THR A 441 -59.53 10.02 15.89
N SER A 442 -59.88 10.23 14.62
CA SER A 442 -60.71 9.29 13.87
C SER A 442 -60.08 7.89 13.75
N THR A 443 -58.76 7.80 13.68
CA THR A 443 -58.05 6.52 13.64
C THR A 443 -58.10 5.82 14.99
N LEU A 444 -57.87 6.55 16.07
CA LEU A 444 -58.00 6.03 17.44
C LEU A 444 -59.44 5.57 17.77
N SER A 445 -60.45 6.30 17.30
CA SER A 445 -61.88 5.96 17.50
C SER A 445 -62.35 4.76 16.67
N SER A 446 -61.60 4.32 15.65
CA SER A 446 -62.02 3.21 14.79
C SER A 446 -61.97 1.84 15.47
N GLY A 447 -61.32 1.73 16.64
CA GLY A 447 -61.19 0.48 17.40
C GLY A 447 -60.21 -0.53 16.82
N THR A 448 -59.52 -0.22 15.72
CA THR A 448 -58.55 -1.12 15.06
C THR A 448 -57.12 -0.96 15.59
N VAL A 449 -56.89 -0.04 16.52
CA VAL A 449 -55.58 0.32 17.07
C VAL A 449 -55.34 -0.44 18.38
N ASP A 450 -54.13 -0.97 18.57
CA ASP A 450 -53.75 -1.59 19.84
C ASP A 450 -53.87 -0.60 21.02
N MET A 451 -54.41 -1.07 22.15
CA MET A 451 -54.68 -0.24 23.33
C MET A 451 -53.42 0.39 23.93
N ARG A 452 -52.24 -0.26 23.80
CA ARG A 452 -50.98 0.35 24.27
C ARG A 452 -50.55 1.50 23.38
N ALA A 453 -50.67 1.34 22.06
CA ALA A 453 -50.40 2.41 21.09
C ALA A 453 -51.36 3.59 21.28
N ALA A 454 -52.66 3.30 21.46
CA ALA A 454 -53.67 4.33 21.71
C ALA A 454 -53.37 5.15 22.98
N ARG A 455 -53.06 4.49 24.11
CA ARG A 455 -52.68 5.17 25.35
C ARG A 455 -51.43 6.04 25.19
N ARG A 456 -50.42 5.54 24.48
CA ARG A 456 -49.20 6.30 24.22
C ARG A 456 -49.50 7.58 23.42
N VAL A 457 -50.29 7.48 22.36
CA VAL A 457 -50.70 8.65 21.55
C VAL A 457 -51.52 9.64 22.37
N CYS A 458 -52.49 9.16 23.17
CA CYS A 458 -53.27 10.03 24.04
C CYS A 458 -52.38 10.77 25.06
N SER A 459 -51.38 10.10 25.63
CA SER A 459 -50.41 10.74 26.54
C SER A 459 -49.51 11.76 25.81
N MET A 460 -49.09 11.47 24.58
CA MET A 460 -48.28 12.39 23.76
C MET A 460 -49.05 13.67 23.37
N LEU A 461 -50.36 13.55 23.16
CA LEU A 461 -51.24 14.62 22.66
C LEU A 461 -52.24 15.12 23.71
N GLU A 462 -52.03 14.82 24.99
CA GLU A 462 -52.99 15.08 26.08
C GLU A 462 -53.40 16.56 26.15
N THR A 463 -52.48 17.46 25.82
CA THR A 463 -52.72 18.92 25.82
C THR A 463 -53.43 19.43 24.58
N GLU A 464 -53.50 18.62 23.52
CA GLU A 464 -53.99 19.01 22.18
C GLU A 464 -55.34 18.35 21.86
N LEU A 465 -55.65 17.21 22.50
CA LEU A 465 -56.89 16.48 22.29
C LEU A 465 -58.05 17.09 23.09
N PRO A 466 -59.28 17.06 22.56
CA PRO A 466 -60.47 17.43 23.32
C PRO A 466 -60.57 16.60 24.60
N LYS A 467 -60.85 17.22 25.75
CA LYS A 467 -60.94 16.51 27.05
C LYS A 467 -61.93 15.34 27.04
N GLY A 468 -63.04 15.47 26.31
CA GLY A 468 -64.04 14.41 26.15
C GLY A 468 -63.60 13.24 25.25
N PHE A 469 -62.46 13.36 24.58
CA PHE A 469 -61.83 12.29 23.80
C PHE A 469 -60.78 11.51 24.61
N ILE A 470 -60.15 12.18 25.58
CA ILE A 470 -59.14 11.58 26.48
C ILE A 470 -59.80 10.63 27.49
N LEU A 471 -61.00 11.03 27.94
CA LEU A 471 -61.90 10.22 28.77
C LEU A 471 -62.52 9.08 27.96
#